data_AF-A0A368UM71-F1
#
_entry.id   AF-A0A368UM71-F1
#
_cell.length_a   1.000
_cell.length_b   1.000
_cell.length_c   1.000
_cell.angle_alpha   90.00
_cell.angle_beta   90.00
_cell.angle_gamma   90.00
#
_symmetry.space_group_name_H-M   'P 1'
#
loop_
_entity.id
_entity.type
_entity.pdbx_description
1 polymer ?
#
loop_
_entity_poly.entity_id
_entity_poly.type
_entity_poly.pdbx_seq_one_letter_code
_entity_poly.pdbx_strand_id
1 'polypeptide(L)'
;MLLVSSSFFAIKVTAGDRRMQYVGGRWLTFEMRLEKRLREQFKRKEVTANLLFEEKFYIKLIDWWFDEYKAIQKINEMQTDLSTVKTKRDLYNIGLLALVQKEGGPMAIKKKIDELYQTGQISRKQVYDLKQAVKDALSNETGQKQSEAIRELDKKIKQAVRFYR
;
A
#
# COMPACT_ATOMS: atom_id res chain seq x y z
N MET A 1 -8.77 -19.53 37.54
CA MET A 1 -7.60 -19.46 36.63
C MET A 1 -7.93 -20.26 35.39
N LEU A 2 -8.29 -19.55 34.31
CA LEU A 2 -8.08 -19.86 32.89
C LEU A 2 -8.84 -18.77 32.12
N LEU A 3 -8.10 -17.72 31.76
CA LEU A 3 -8.53 -16.62 30.91
C LEU A 3 -8.58 -17.14 29.47
N VAL A 4 -9.78 -17.27 28.89
CA VAL A 4 -9.93 -17.37 27.44
C VAL A 4 -10.28 -15.97 26.95
N SER A 5 -9.24 -15.26 26.48
CA SER A 5 -9.34 -13.96 25.83
C SER A 5 -10.18 -14.10 24.55
N SER A 6 -11.47 -13.81 24.64
CA SER A 6 -12.34 -13.61 23.49
C SER A 6 -11.98 -12.28 22.84
N SER A 7 -11.11 -12.32 21.84
CA SER A 7 -10.87 -11.17 20.97
C SER A 7 -12.08 -11.02 20.04
N PHE A 8 -12.84 -9.97 20.32
CA PHE A 8 -13.99 -9.43 19.61
C PHE A 8 -13.91 -9.54 18.08
N PHE A 9 -14.88 -10.23 17.48
CA PHE A 9 -15.34 -9.96 16.11
C PHE A 9 -16.38 -8.83 16.19
N ALA A 10 -16.06 -7.64 15.68
CA ALA A 10 -17.03 -6.57 15.49
C ALA A 10 -16.95 -6.01 14.07
N ILE A 11 -18.14 -5.91 13.46
CA ILE A 11 -18.47 -5.49 12.10
C ILE A 11 -18.46 -3.94 12.00
N LYS A 12 -18.22 -3.37 10.79
CA LYS A 12 -19.06 -2.37 10.06
C LYS A 12 -18.31 -1.15 9.38
N VAL A 13 -18.76 -0.83 8.14
CA VAL A 13 -18.80 0.49 7.40
C VAL A 13 -17.50 0.97 6.67
N THR A 14 -17.40 1.50 5.43
CA THR A 14 -18.29 1.85 4.27
C THR A 14 -17.53 1.77 2.93
N ALA A 15 -18.28 1.87 1.83
CA ALA A 15 -17.92 1.89 0.41
C ALA A 15 -16.65 2.65 -0.04
N GLY A 16 -15.98 2.05 -1.04
CA GLY A 16 -15.42 2.82 -2.15
C GLY A 16 -13.91 3.05 -2.17
N ASP A 17 -13.16 2.68 -1.15
CA ASP A 17 -11.75 3.10 -1.08
C ASP A 17 -10.80 2.00 -0.63
N ARG A 18 -9.86 1.65 -1.52
CA ARG A 18 -8.63 0.94 -1.18
C ARG A 18 -7.69 1.90 -0.43
N ARG A 19 -8.09 2.38 0.76
CA ARG A 19 -7.28 3.30 1.56
C ARG A 19 -6.73 2.59 2.79
N MET A 20 -5.41 2.58 2.89
CA MET A 20 -4.70 2.51 4.16
C MET A 20 -4.96 3.83 4.90
N GLN A 21 -5.63 3.81 6.06
CA GLN A 21 -5.79 5.00 6.90
C GLN A 21 -4.71 5.05 7.98
N TYR A 22 -3.89 6.09 7.95
CA TYR A 22 -3.00 6.47 9.05
C TYR A 22 -3.57 7.70 9.74
N VAL A 23 -4.04 7.56 10.98
CA VAL A 23 -4.46 8.67 11.85
C VAL A 23 -3.91 8.42 13.25
N GLY A 24 -2.95 9.24 13.67
CA GLY A 24 -2.55 9.52 15.06
C GLY A 24 -2.65 8.36 16.06
N GLY A 25 -1.80 7.34 15.93
CA GLY A 25 -1.65 6.27 16.94
C GLY A 25 -2.57 5.05 16.79
N ARG A 26 -3.24 4.88 15.65
CA ARG A 26 -4.04 3.68 15.35
C ARG A 26 -3.27 2.67 14.49
N TRP A 27 -3.56 1.39 14.72
CA TRP A 27 -2.82 0.24 14.22
C TRP A 27 -3.08 0.06 12.72
N LEU A 28 -2.02 -0.20 11.93
CA LEU A 28 -2.17 -0.48 10.51
C LEU A 28 -2.80 -1.88 10.34
N THR A 29 -3.93 -1.95 9.63
CA THR A 29 -4.68 -3.18 9.38
C THR A 29 -4.90 -3.40 7.89
N PHE A 30 -4.81 -4.66 7.46
CA PHE A 30 -5.13 -5.10 6.10
C PHE A 30 -6.25 -6.14 6.17
N GLU A 31 -7.29 -5.94 5.37
CA GLU A 31 -8.46 -6.80 5.26
C GLU A 31 -8.78 -7.06 3.79
N MET A 32 -8.93 -8.34 3.40
CA MET A 32 -9.45 -8.72 2.09
C MET A 32 -10.94 -9.00 2.20
N ARG A 33 -11.75 -8.37 1.35
CA ARG A 33 -13.21 -8.50 1.36
C ARG A 33 -13.72 -9.24 0.14
N LEU A 34 -14.50 -10.29 0.37
CA LEU A 34 -15.14 -11.10 -0.66
C LEU A 34 -16.65 -10.90 -0.59
N GLU A 35 -17.17 -9.89 -1.31
CA GLU A 35 -18.54 -9.42 -1.11
C GLU A 35 -19.56 -9.99 -2.09
N LYS A 36 -19.14 -10.42 -3.28
CA LYS A 36 -20.04 -10.83 -4.36
C LYS A 36 -19.48 -12.02 -5.13
N ARG A 37 -20.37 -12.84 -5.68
CA ARG A 37 -20.03 -13.90 -6.65
C ARG A 37 -18.98 -14.90 -6.14
N LEU A 38 -19.03 -15.26 -4.86
CA LEU A 38 -18.09 -16.21 -4.24
C LEU A 38 -18.00 -17.54 -5.01
N ARG A 39 -19.14 -18.04 -5.49
CA ARG A 39 -19.21 -19.26 -6.31
C ARG A 39 -18.37 -19.16 -7.60
N GLU A 40 -18.40 -18.00 -8.25
CA GLU A 40 -17.61 -17.73 -9.46
C GLU A 40 -16.13 -17.55 -9.11
N GLN A 41 -15.84 -16.79 -8.05
CA GLN A 41 -14.48 -16.50 -7.59
C GLN A 41 -13.73 -17.78 -7.19
N PHE A 42 -14.38 -18.65 -6.40
CA PHE A 42 -13.80 -19.92 -5.96
C PHE A 42 -14.03 -21.07 -6.96
N LYS A 43 -14.76 -20.85 -8.06
CA LYS A 43 -15.14 -21.88 -9.04
C LYS A 43 -15.78 -23.10 -8.37
N ARG A 44 -16.70 -22.85 -7.44
CA ARG A 44 -17.44 -23.88 -6.69
C ARG A 44 -18.94 -23.68 -6.86
N LYS A 45 -19.68 -24.79 -6.91
CA LYS A 45 -21.16 -24.78 -6.94
C LYS A 45 -21.74 -24.09 -5.70
N GLU A 46 -21.08 -24.27 -4.56
CA GLU A 46 -21.46 -23.67 -3.29
C GLU A 46 -20.20 -23.34 -2.47
N VAL A 47 -20.27 -22.24 -1.71
CA VAL A 47 -19.21 -21.81 -0.79
C VAL A 47 -19.83 -21.74 0.59
N THR A 48 -19.44 -22.66 1.47
CA THR A 48 -19.93 -22.76 2.85
C THR A 48 -18.78 -22.55 3.84
N ALA A 49 -19.10 -22.21 5.09
CA ALA A 49 -18.10 -22.06 6.14
C ALA A 49 -17.30 -23.35 6.38
N ASN A 50 -17.90 -24.53 6.09
CA ASN A 50 -17.23 -25.82 6.24
C ASN A 50 -16.00 -25.97 5.33
N LEU A 51 -15.97 -25.26 4.20
CA LEU A 51 -14.82 -25.27 3.30
C LEU A 51 -13.54 -24.72 3.97
N LEU A 52 -13.66 -23.90 5.02
CA LEU A 52 -12.49 -23.40 5.76
C LEU A 52 -11.74 -24.51 6.50
N PHE A 53 -12.37 -25.66 6.75
CA PHE A 53 -11.71 -26.84 7.31
C PHE A 53 -11.12 -27.75 6.22
N GLU A 54 -11.45 -27.51 4.95
CA GLU A 54 -10.79 -28.20 3.83
C GLU A 54 -9.42 -27.57 3.60
N GLU A 55 -8.36 -28.29 3.93
CA GLU A 55 -6.97 -27.85 3.78
C GLU A 55 -6.69 -27.20 2.42
N LYS A 56 -7.07 -27.85 1.31
CA LYS A 56 -6.85 -27.33 -0.05
C LYS A 56 -7.58 -26.01 -0.32
N PHE A 57 -8.76 -25.82 0.27
CA PHE A 57 -9.52 -24.58 0.12
C PHE A 57 -8.90 -23.47 0.99
N TYR A 58 -8.57 -23.80 2.23
CA TYR A 58 -7.93 -22.88 3.17
C TYR A 58 -6.59 -22.36 2.65
N ILE A 59 -5.70 -23.25 2.17
CA ILE A 59 -4.40 -22.87 1.58
C ILE A 59 -4.61 -21.89 0.42
N LYS A 60 -5.53 -22.19 -0.51
CA LYS A 60 -5.84 -21.30 -1.64
C LYS A 60 -6.37 -19.95 -1.21
N LEU A 61 -7.18 -19.90 -0.15
CA LEU A 61 -7.71 -18.66 0.39
C LEU A 61 -6.59 -17.79 0.99
N ILE A 62 -5.66 -18.39 1.73
CA ILE A 62 -4.51 -17.67 2.30
C ILE A 62 -3.54 -17.21 1.20
N ASP A 63 -3.29 -18.04 0.18
CA ASP A 63 -2.48 -17.65 -0.99
C ASP A 63 -3.06 -16.42 -1.67
N TRP A 64 -4.38 -16.43 -1.92
CA TRP A 64 -5.05 -15.28 -2.54
C TRP A 64 -4.98 -14.03 -1.65
N TRP A 65 -5.24 -14.16 -0.35
CA TRP A 65 -5.10 -13.04 0.60
C TRP A 65 -3.69 -12.45 0.61
N PHE A 66 -2.66 -13.29 0.52
CA PHE A 66 -1.27 -12.85 0.45
C PHE A 66 -0.94 -12.17 -0.89
N ASP A 67 -1.48 -12.67 -2.00
CA ASP A 67 -1.31 -12.06 -3.32
C ASP A 67 -1.98 -10.68 -3.38
N GLU A 68 -3.19 -10.53 -2.84
CA GLU A 68 -3.86 -9.24 -2.70
C GLU A 68 -3.03 -8.27 -1.85
N TYR A 69 -2.46 -8.75 -0.73
CA TYR A 69 -1.57 -7.93 0.09
C TYR A 69 -0.33 -7.44 -0.68
N LYS A 70 0.31 -8.32 -1.45
CA LYS A 70 1.48 -7.98 -2.28
C LYS A 70 1.14 -6.99 -3.40
N ALA A 71 -0.08 -7.05 -3.92
CA ALA A 71 -0.54 -6.14 -4.97
C ALA A 71 -0.75 -4.69 -4.48
N ILE A 72 -0.81 -4.47 -3.16
CA ILE A 72 -0.95 -3.13 -2.59
C ILE A 72 0.32 -2.32 -2.85
N GLN A 73 0.17 -1.20 -3.56
CA GLN A 73 1.22 -0.19 -3.68
C GLN A 73 1.44 0.48 -2.32
N LYS A 74 2.48 0.06 -1.61
CA LYS A 74 2.89 0.63 -0.33
C LYS A 74 3.64 1.93 -0.60
N ILE A 75 3.03 3.05 -0.23
CA ILE A 75 3.70 4.33 -0.23
C ILE A 75 4.58 4.36 1.01
N ASN A 76 5.88 4.14 0.84
CA ASN A 76 6.82 4.35 1.93
C ASN A 76 6.73 5.81 2.38
N GLU A 77 6.76 6.03 3.70
CA GLU A 77 7.17 7.33 4.21
C GLU A 77 8.59 7.57 3.69
N MET A 78 8.74 8.32 2.61
CA MET A 78 10.03 8.81 2.10
C MET A 78 10.69 9.70 3.16
N GLN A 79 11.14 9.13 4.27
CA GLN A 79 12.00 9.86 5.17
C GLN A 79 13.29 10.11 4.40
N THR A 80 13.49 11.36 4.04
CA THR A 80 14.62 11.93 3.33
C THR A 80 15.91 11.66 4.13
N ASP A 81 16.49 10.47 3.98
CA ASP A 81 17.72 10.10 4.70
C ASP A 81 18.93 10.67 3.98
N LEU A 82 19.36 11.86 4.39
CA LEU A 82 20.51 12.56 3.83
C LEU A 82 21.83 11.77 3.98
N SER A 83 21.91 10.79 4.89
CA SER A 83 23.09 9.92 5.01
C SER A 83 23.30 9.02 3.78
N THR A 84 22.26 8.85 2.96
CA THR A 84 22.32 8.05 1.72
C THR A 84 22.78 8.85 0.49
N VAL A 85 22.94 10.18 0.61
CA VAL A 85 23.37 11.07 -0.47
C VAL A 85 24.87 10.93 -0.71
N LYS A 86 25.26 10.39 -1.88
CA LYS A 86 26.67 10.26 -2.28
C LYS A 86 27.06 11.17 -3.45
N THR A 87 26.08 11.54 -4.25
CA THR A 87 26.27 12.33 -5.48
C THR A 87 25.31 13.51 -5.57
N LYS A 88 25.62 14.46 -6.45
CA LYS A 88 24.69 15.57 -6.77
C LYS A 88 23.33 15.05 -7.24
N ARG A 89 23.32 13.96 -8.02
CA ARG A 89 22.10 13.32 -8.53
C ARG A 89 21.24 12.78 -7.39
N ASP A 90 21.87 12.16 -6.37
CA ASP A 90 21.16 11.68 -5.19
C ASP A 90 20.50 12.83 -4.44
N LEU A 91 21.19 13.96 -4.27
CA LEU A 91 20.64 15.15 -3.64
C LEU A 91 19.44 15.72 -4.42
N TYR A 92 19.53 15.78 -5.75
CA TYR A 92 18.41 16.21 -6.61
C TYR A 92 17.18 15.30 -6.44
N ASN A 93 17.39 13.98 -6.45
CA ASN A 93 16.31 13.01 -6.28
C ASN A 93 15.65 13.13 -4.91
N ILE A 94 16.47 13.18 -3.85
CA ILE A 94 16.02 13.29 -2.46
C ILE A 94 15.28 14.60 -2.21
N GLY A 95 15.75 15.72 -2.77
CA GLY A 95 15.04 17.00 -2.72
C GLY A 95 13.69 16.95 -3.44
N LEU A 96 13.61 16.28 -4.60
CA LEU A 96 12.36 16.11 -5.32
C LEU A 96 11.38 15.21 -4.55
N LEU A 97 11.85 14.12 -3.93
CA LEU A 97 11.04 13.27 -3.06
C LEU A 97 10.49 14.04 -1.86
N ALA A 98 11.30 14.86 -1.20
CA ALA A 98 10.87 15.71 -0.09
C ALA A 98 9.77 16.70 -0.52
N LEU A 99 9.89 17.29 -1.73
CA LEU A 99 8.84 18.14 -2.29
C LEU A 99 7.56 17.34 -2.57
N VAL A 100 7.67 16.17 -3.19
CA VAL A 100 6.53 15.28 -3.47
C VAL A 100 5.78 14.97 -2.17
N GLN A 101 6.48 14.67 -1.08
CA GLN A 101 5.86 14.45 0.22
C GLN A 101 5.17 15.67 0.79
N LYS A 102 5.87 16.82 0.79
CA LYS A 102 5.33 18.09 1.29
C LYS A 102 4.01 18.45 0.60
N GLU A 103 3.92 18.14 -0.70
CA GLU A 103 2.74 18.41 -1.51
C GLU A 103 1.62 17.36 -1.38
N GLY A 104 1.74 16.37 -0.50
CA GLY A 104 0.72 15.34 -0.27
C GLY A 104 0.86 14.09 -1.14
N GLY A 105 2.05 13.87 -1.71
CA GLY A 105 2.42 12.66 -2.42
C GLY A 105 2.36 12.74 -3.95
N PRO A 106 2.69 11.63 -4.64
CA PRO A 106 2.85 11.60 -6.11
C PRO A 106 1.61 12.01 -6.90
N MET A 107 0.41 11.69 -6.41
CA MET A 107 -0.84 12.07 -7.10
C MET A 107 -1.13 13.56 -6.96
N ALA A 108 -0.92 14.11 -5.76
CA ALA A 108 -1.18 15.52 -5.49
C ALA A 108 -0.26 16.43 -6.30
N ILE A 109 1.04 16.12 -6.36
CA ILE A 109 1.98 16.91 -7.18
C ILE A 109 1.69 16.79 -8.68
N LYS A 110 1.31 15.61 -9.18
CA LYS A 110 0.90 15.42 -10.57
C LYS A 110 -0.34 16.23 -10.91
N LYS A 111 -1.31 16.29 -9.99
CA LYS A 111 -2.51 17.11 -10.13
C LYS A 111 -2.16 18.60 -10.19
N LYS A 112 -1.27 19.09 -9.31
CA LYS A 112 -0.78 20.48 -9.37
C LYS A 112 -0.09 20.80 -10.69
N ILE A 113 0.72 19.89 -11.23
CA ILE A 113 1.33 20.06 -12.56
C ILE A 113 0.25 20.19 -13.65
N ASP A 114 -0.81 19.39 -13.58
CA ASP A 114 -1.93 19.50 -14.52
C ASP A 114 -2.69 20.83 -14.37
N GLU A 115 -2.88 21.33 -13.15
CA GLU A 115 -3.49 22.64 -12.88
C GLU A 115 -2.65 23.80 -13.45
N LEU A 116 -1.32 23.73 -13.34
CA LEU A 116 -0.41 24.72 -13.94
C LEU A 116 -0.51 24.75 -15.48
N TYR A 117 -0.73 23.58 -16.10
CA TYR A 117 -0.95 23.50 -17.54
C TYR A 117 -2.30 24.09 -17.94
N GLN A 118 -3.36 23.75 -17.20
CA GLN A 118 -4.71 24.27 -17.46
C GLN A 118 -4.79 25.79 -17.33
N THR A 119 -3.98 26.38 -16.43
CA THR A 119 -3.88 27.83 -16.23
C THR A 119 -2.90 28.50 -17.20
N GLY A 120 -2.30 27.76 -18.14
CA GLY A 120 -1.39 28.29 -19.16
C GLY A 120 -0.02 28.72 -18.64
N GLN A 121 0.32 28.38 -17.39
CA GLN A 121 1.59 28.77 -16.77
C GLN A 121 2.78 27.96 -17.28
N ILE A 122 2.51 26.75 -17.78
CA ILE A 122 3.52 25.86 -18.35
C ILE A 122 3.05 25.24 -19.67
N SER A 123 4.00 24.88 -20.51
CA SER A 123 3.77 24.18 -21.77
C SER A 123 3.54 22.67 -21.57
N ARG A 124 2.96 22.03 -22.58
CA ARG A 124 2.76 20.56 -22.61
C ARG A 124 4.07 19.78 -22.47
N LYS A 125 5.17 20.30 -23.02
CA LYS A 125 6.50 19.69 -22.88
C LYS A 125 6.97 19.72 -21.43
N GLN A 126 6.82 20.87 -20.76
CA GLN A 126 7.18 21.02 -19.35
C GLN A 126 6.35 20.10 -18.44
N VAL A 127 5.06 19.89 -18.73
CA VAL A 127 4.23 18.90 -18.01
C VAL A 127 4.85 17.50 -18.08
N TYR A 128 5.23 17.06 -19.29
CA TYR A 128 5.83 15.75 -19.49
C TYR A 128 7.15 15.64 -18.72
N ASP A 129 8.05 16.61 -18.87
CA ASP A 129 9.36 16.62 -18.24
C ASP A 129 9.26 16.61 -16.70
N LEU A 130 8.35 17.40 -16.12
CA LEU A 130 8.13 17.44 -14.67
C LEU A 130 7.53 16.14 -14.14
N LYS A 131 6.54 15.56 -14.83
CA LYS A 131 5.95 14.27 -14.45
C LYS A 131 6.96 13.14 -14.57
N GLN A 132 7.84 13.19 -15.56
CA GLN A 132 8.92 12.23 -15.74
C GLN A 132 9.95 12.35 -14.61
N ALA A 133 10.38 13.56 -14.26
CA ALA A 133 11.28 13.78 -13.13
C ALA A 133 10.72 13.22 -11.81
N VAL A 134 9.42 13.46 -11.54
CA VAL A 134 8.74 12.87 -10.36
C VAL A 134 8.77 11.34 -10.42
N LYS A 135 8.45 10.75 -11.59
CA LYS A 135 8.48 9.29 -11.76
C LYS A 135 9.87 8.71 -11.54
N ASP A 136 10.91 9.36 -12.07
CA ASP A 136 12.29 8.90 -11.95
C ASP A 136 12.77 8.96 -10.50
N ALA A 137 12.46 10.05 -9.78
CA ALA A 137 12.79 10.16 -8.37
C ALA A 137 12.10 9.08 -7.52
N LEU A 138 10.82 8.78 -7.80
CA LEU A 138 10.07 7.72 -7.12
C LEU A 138 10.60 6.30 -7.40
N SER A 139 11.22 6.11 -8.56
CA SER A 139 11.78 4.82 -8.98
C SER A 139 13.18 4.58 -8.43
N ASN A 140 13.86 5.63 -7.95
CA ASN A 140 15.15 5.49 -7.30
C ASN A 140 14.98 5.03 -5.85
N GLU A 141 15.69 3.95 -5.49
CA GLU A 141 15.70 3.39 -4.13
C GLU A 141 16.47 4.29 -3.14
N THR A 142 17.29 5.23 -3.64
CA THR A 142 18.11 6.12 -2.81
C THR A 142 17.25 7.04 -1.95
N GLY A 143 17.44 6.99 -0.63
CA GLY A 143 16.77 7.87 0.33
C GLY A 143 15.33 7.48 0.68
N GLN A 144 14.85 6.31 0.22
CA GLN A 144 13.55 5.79 0.64
C GLN A 144 13.72 4.87 1.86
N LYS A 145 13.32 5.33 3.04
CA LYS A 145 13.19 4.47 4.22
C LYS A 145 11.81 3.82 4.23
N GLN A 146 11.73 2.51 4.42
CA GLN A 146 10.44 1.86 4.65
C GLN A 146 9.85 2.37 5.98
N SER A 147 8.56 2.75 5.98
CA SER A 147 7.86 3.10 7.22
C SER A 147 7.91 1.91 8.20
N GLU A 148 8.19 2.20 9.47
CA GLU A 148 8.28 1.16 10.51
C GLU A 148 6.96 0.37 10.64
N ALA A 149 5.82 1.05 10.50
CA ALA A 149 4.51 0.41 10.52
C ALA A 149 4.30 -0.55 9.33
N ILE A 150 4.76 -0.17 8.14
CA ILE A 150 4.70 -1.04 6.95
C ILE A 150 5.61 -2.25 7.15
N ARG A 151 6.81 -2.03 7.69
CA ARG A 151 7.76 -3.11 8.02
C ARG A 151 7.19 -4.09 9.05
N GLU A 152 6.54 -3.58 10.10
CA GLU A 152 5.88 -4.42 11.10
C GLU A 152 4.74 -5.22 10.48
N LEU A 153 3.91 -4.59 9.64
CA LEU A 153 2.83 -5.27 8.93
C LEU A 153 3.38 -6.36 8.00
N ASP A 154 4.40 -6.06 7.19
CA ASP A 154 5.06 -7.05 6.32
C ASP A 154 5.56 -8.26 7.11
N LYS A 155 6.14 -8.02 8.29
CA LYS A 155 6.60 -9.09 9.19
C LYS A 155 5.43 -9.96 9.67
N LYS A 156 4.32 -9.34 10.11
CA LYS A 156 3.13 -10.07 10.59
C LYS A 156 2.48 -10.89 9.47
N ILE A 157 2.35 -10.31 8.27
CA ILE A 157 1.83 -11.01 7.10
C ILE A 157 2.72 -12.22 6.80
N LYS A 158 4.05 -12.03 6.72
CA LYS A 158 5.02 -13.12 6.49
C LYS A 158 4.93 -14.22 7.54
N GLN A 159 4.72 -13.88 8.80
CA GLN A 159 4.53 -14.87 9.88
C GLN A 159 3.22 -15.65 9.72
N ALA A 160 2.12 -14.96 9.38
CA ALA A 160 0.83 -15.62 9.13
C ALA A 160 0.93 -16.62 7.97
N VAL A 161 1.68 -16.28 6.92
CA VAL A 161 1.88 -17.18 5.77
C VAL A 161 2.95 -18.26 5.99
N ARG A 162 3.74 -18.19 7.06
CA ARG A 162 4.87 -19.10 7.28
C ARG A 162 4.43 -20.51 7.71
N PHE A 163 3.30 -20.62 8.41
CA PHE A 163 2.93 -21.82 9.17
C PHE A 163 1.73 -22.59 8.61
N TYR A 164 1.21 -22.26 7.42
CA TYR A 164 0.09 -23.00 6.80
C TYR A 164 0.52 -23.92 5.64
N ARG A 165 1.83 -24.14 5.47
CA ARG A 165 2.42 -25.10 4.53
C ARG A 165 2.75 -26.42 5.21
#